data_AF-A0A2P4SCZ2-F1
#
_entry.id   AF-A0A2P4SCZ2-F1
#
_cell.length_a   1.000
_cell.length_b   1.000
_cell.length_c   1.000
_cell.angle_alpha   90.00
_cell.angle_beta   90.00
_cell.angle_gamma   90.00
#
_symmetry.space_group_name_H-M   'P 1'
#
loop_
_entity.id
_entity.type
_entity.pdbx_description
1 polymer ?
#
loop_
_entity_poly.entity_id
_entity_poly.type
_entity_poly.pdbx_seq_one_letter_code
_entity_poly.pdbx_strand_id
1 'polypeptide(L)'
;MEIDQIYQNLSQLFCAVLRNWQDCKEKKDKRAVRKAVAAMTAVLLQEELCREYVWEQLLWLMLLYQEVQDSCRVTKSLTVFLEALEGVPLVIPEDKLLAITSAVFYHLSDDTKEHSEADRAELTHCILLQEPVMAKKLPQIVEAVRCLCSDPRTQVRRAVLLFIKDVLGANARSCSAWDVVGHIFSEFSRSTGRRAAGDLSAQEAQEEGALQELCMDIVGSLDVSASGMTKLLWPRLLLYVVPDQYSGMLIPVSRCVQALAERGDLMVRKIDLDPHFLSCMFQGSLLTPQMLLARLLVVAGSPFAGNELQAAALLLLQNLHSKIHPAVGAMWAAEIPLLLQCLEGKDESFPDSAAWEQRLLKFLWVSLDTMEDEAWTKGLSCELSRRLSSSPSGSGEKSFLYKALGTVLGACKEILHIQEKLLQHLEKANAEEPSEVQ
;
A
#
# COMPACT_ATOMS: atom_id res chain seq x y z
N MET A 1 -19.74 50.68 15.10
CA MET A 1 -18.77 51.26 16.06
C MET A 1 -18.65 50.40 17.32
N GLU A 2 -19.71 50.15 18.09
CA GLU A 2 -19.60 49.28 19.28
C GLU A 2 -19.40 47.80 18.93
N ILE A 3 -20.09 47.29 17.90
CA ILE A 3 -19.96 45.90 17.44
C ILE A 3 -18.54 45.65 16.87
N ASP A 4 -18.05 46.52 16.00
CA ASP A 4 -16.69 46.42 15.44
C ASP A 4 -15.60 46.42 16.52
N GLN A 5 -15.79 47.22 17.57
CA GLN A 5 -14.87 47.27 18.71
C GLN A 5 -14.91 45.97 19.53
N ILE A 6 -16.09 45.34 19.68
CA ILE A 6 -16.23 44.05 20.34
C ILE A 6 -15.47 42.97 19.55
N TYR A 7 -15.61 42.94 18.23
CA TYR A 7 -14.90 41.99 17.38
C TYR A 7 -13.38 42.19 17.40
N GLN A 8 -12.89 43.44 17.39
CA GLN A 8 -11.46 43.74 17.57
C GLN A 8 -10.94 43.29 18.94
N ASN A 9 -11.69 43.52 20.00
CA ASN A 9 -11.29 43.08 21.34
C ASN A 9 -11.30 41.56 21.46
N LEU A 10 -12.29 40.90 20.85
CA LEU A 10 -12.41 39.44 20.83
C LEU A 10 -11.27 38.80 20.02
N SER A 11 -10.86 39.42 18.92
CA SER A 11 -9.75 38.94 18.09
C SER A 11 -8.39 39.11 18.78
N GLN A 12 -8.18 40.22 19.49
CA GLN A 12 -7.00 40.42 20.33
C GLN A 12 -6.94 39.41 21.48
N LEU A 13 -8.07 39.14 22.14
CA LEU A 13 -8.18 38.16 23.21
C LEU A 13 -7.89 36.74 22.68
N PHE A 14 -8.46 36.39 21.53
CA PHE A 14 -8.21 35.14 20.84
C PHE A 14 -6.71 34.93 20.54
N CYS A 15 -6.03 35.96 20.01
CA CYS A 15 -4.59 35.93 19.75
C CYS A 15 -3.76 35.79 21.04
N ALA A 16 -4.14 36.49 22.11
CA ALA A 16 -3.45 36.41 23.40
C ALA A 16 -3.60 35.02 24.03
N VAL A 17 -4.78 34.41 23.94
CA VAL A 17 -5.03 33.07 24.48
C VAL A 17 -4.23 32.03 23.70
N LEU A 18 -4.23 32.07 22.36
CA LEU A 18 -3.47 31.13 21.53
C LEU A 18 -1.95 31.20 21.72
N ARG A 19 -1.41 32.37 22.08
CA ARG A 19 0.02 32.54 22.36
C ARG A 19 0.44 32.06 23.75
N ASN A 20 -0.43 32.20 24.75
CA ASN A 20 -0.02 32.10 26.16
C ASN A 20 -0.51 30.85 26.91
N TRP A 21 -1.41 30.04 26.33
CA TRP A 21 -2.04 28.92 27.06
C TRP A 21 -1.12 27.71 27.31
N GLN A 22 0.06 27.67 26.70
CA GLN A 22 0.96 26.51 26.69
C GLN A 22 1.61 26.21 28.04
N ASP A 23 1.73 27.20 28.93
CA ASP A 23 2.31 27.03 30.26
C ASP A 23 1.35 26.36 31.26
N CYS A 24 0.10 26.11 30.85
CA CYS A 24 -0.89 25.41 31.67
C CYS A 24 -0.53 23.93 31.85
N LYS A 25 -0.08 23.54 33.05
CA LYS A 25 0.20 22.14 33.39
C LYS A 25 -1.06 21.32 33.69
N GLU A 26 -2.15 21.94 34.13
CA GLU A 26 -3.37 21.22 34.52
C GLU A 26 -4.27 20.86 33.33
N LYS A 27 -4.70 19.58 33.26
CA LYS A 27 -5.63 19.08 32.22
C LYS A 27 -6.98 19.80 32.21
N LYS A 28 -7.43 20.30 33.37
CA LYS A 28 -8.70 21.02 33.53
C LYS A 28 -8.64 22.40 32.87
N ASP A 29 -7.54 23.12 33.05
CA ASP A 29 -7.31 24.44 32.47
C ASP A 29 -7.15 24.35 30.95
N LYS A 30 -6.42 23.34 30.45
CA LYS A 30 -6.36 23.05 29.01
C LYS A 30 -7.74 22.84 28.38
N ARG A 31 -8.66 22.16 29.10
CA ARG A 31 -10.03 21.98 28.62
C ARG A 31 -10.84 23.29 28.66
N ALA A 32 -10.62 24.13 29.66
CA ALA A 32 -11.29 25.43 29.76
C ALA A 32 -10.83 26.39 28.65
N VAL A 33 -9.51 26.47 28.39
CA VAL A 33 -8.93 27.22 27.28
C VAL A 33 -9.52 26.76 25.96
N ARG A 34 -9.56 25.46 25.70
CA ARG A 34 -10.17 24.90 24.48
C ARG A 34 -11.61 25.35 24.27
N LYS A 35 -12.44 25.27 25.31
CA LYS A 35 -13.84 25.73 25.25
C LYS A 35 -13.95 27.24 25.00
N ALA A 36 -13.05 28.04 25.58
CA ALA A 36 -13.02 29.48 25.36
C ALA A 36 -12.60 29.81 23.92
N VAL A 37 -11.57 29.16 23.39
CA VAL A 37 -11.13 29.32 21.99
C VAL A 37 -12.24 28.91 21.03
N ALA A 38 -12.90 27.76 21.24
CA ALA A 38 -14.04 27.33 20.43
C ALA A 38 -15.19 28.35 20.42
N ALA A 39 -15.54 28.90 21.58
CA ALA A 39 -16.58 29.92 21.68
C ALA A 39 -16.19 31.22 20.96
N MET A 40 -14.94 31.68 21.11
CA MET A 40 -14.43 32.87 20.42
C MET A 40 -14.41 32.66 18.90
N THR A 41 -13.90 31.51 18.44
CA THR A 41 -13.86 31.13 17.02
C THR A 41 -15.26 31.09 16.41
N ALA A 42 -16.23 30.49 17.12
CA ALA A 42 -17.62 30.44 16.65
C ALA A 42 -18.23 31.83 16.44
N VAL A 43 -17.90 32.81 17.30
CA VAL A 43 -18.38 34.19 17.20
C VAL A 43 -17.65 34.95 16.08
N LEU A 44 -16.31 34.84 16.01
CA LEU A 44 -15.50 35.54 14.99
C LEU A 44 -15.82 35.09 13.56
N LEU A 45 -16.21 33.83 13.37
CA LEU A 45 -16.50 33.28 12.03
C LEU A 45 -17.90 33.63 11.48
N GLN A 46 -18.80 34.15 12.32
CA GLN A 46 -20.14 34.58 11.89
C GLN A 46 -20.11 35.90 11.08
N GLU A 47 -19.06 36.71 11.24
CA GLU A 47 -18.92 37.99 10.55
C GLU A 47 -17.87 37.89 9.44
N GLU A 48 -18.19 38.40 8.25
CA GLU A 48 -17.42 38.18 7.02
C GLU A 48 -16.03 38.84 7.06
N LEU A 49 -15.94 40.03 7.65
CA LEU A 49 -14.68 40.76 7.88
C LEU A 49 -13.77 40.07 8.92
N CYS A 50 -14.36 39.48 9.96
CA CYS A 50 -13.61 38.77 11.01
C CYS A 50 -13.17 37.37 10.57
N ARG A 51 -13.88 36.77 9.61
CA ARG A 51 -13.54 35.47 9.02
C ARG A 51 -12.18 35.50 8.31
N GLU A 52 -11.94 36.50 7.46
CA GLU A 52 -10.62 36.64 6.80
C GLU A 52 -9.51 36.85 7.82
N TYR A 53 -9.74 37.67 8.85
CA TYR A 53 -8.78 37.92 9.91
C TYR A 53 -8.43 36.65 10.70
N VAL A 54 -9.42 35.81 11.04
CA VAL A 54 -9.18 34.51 11.71
C VAL A 54 -8.32 33.59 10.83
N TRP A 55 -8.55 33.58 9.52
CA TRP A 55 -7.75 32.78 8.58
C TRP A 55 -6.34 33.34 8.37
N GLU A 56 -6.17 34.67 8.36
CA GLU A 56 -4.84 35.29 8.32
C GLU A 56 -4.05 35.01 9.60
N GLN A 57 -4.70 34.99 10.77
CA GLN A 57 -4.04 34.59 12.02
C GLN A 57 -3.63 33.12 12.01
N LEU A 58 -4.42 32.25 11.39
CA LEU A 58 -4.02 30.86 11.18
C LEU A 58 -2.80 30.75 10.26
N LEU A 59 -2.84 31.45 9.11
CA LEU A 59 -1.71 31.54 8.19
C LEU A 59 -0.46 32.12 8.87
N TRP A 60 -0.64 33.11 9.74
CA TRP A 60 0.45 33.70 10.53
C TRP A 60 1.02 32.71 11.54
N LEU A 61 0.18 31.93 12.23
CA LEU A 61 0.64 30.81 13.07
C LEU A 61 1.44 29.79 12.24
N MET A 62 1.06 29.56 10.99
CA MET A 62 1.79 28.67 10.08
C MET A 62 3.10 29.27 9.53
N LEU A 63 3.15 30.58 9.31
CA LEU A 63 4.37 31.29 8.95
C LEU A 63 5.36 31.33 10.13
N LEU A 64 4.87 31.53 11.36
CA LEU A 64 5.69 31.37 12.57
C LEU A 64 6.22 29.95 12.72
N TYR A 65 5.46 28.96 12.24
CA TYR A 65 5.87 27.56 12.23
C TYR A 65 7.18 27.37 11.44
N GLN A 66 7.31 28.05 10.30
CA GLN A 66 8.51 28.01 9.46
C GLN A 66 9.69 28.77 10.07
N GLU A 67 9.46 29.85 10.84
CA GLU A 67 10.53 30.71 11.38
C GLU A 67 11.00 30.33 12.80
N VAL A 68 10.16 29.68 13.61
CA VAL A 68 10.42 29.50 15.06
C VAL A 68 11.07 28.14 15.36
N GLN A 69 12.14 28.13 16.18
CA GLN A 69 12.82 26.90 16.63
C GLN A 69 11.90 25.97 17.46
N ASP A 70 10.86 26.49 18.09
CA ASP A 70 9.96 25.78 19.01
C ASP A 70 8.68 25.25 18.31
N SER A 71 8.88 24.29 17.39
CA SER A 71 7.83 23.63 16.58
C SER A 71 6.69 23.03 17.44
N CYS A 72 7.02 22.54 18.65
CA CYS A 72 6.09 21.94 19.60
C CYS A 72 5.00 22.93 20.06
N ARG A 73 5.38 24.20 20.28
CA ARG A 73 4.44 25.27 20.67
C ARG A 73 3.42 25.53 19.57
N VAL A 74 3.91 25.66 18.34
CA VAL A 74 3.05 26.00 17.20
C VAL A 74 2.13 24.83 16.87
N THR A 75 2.61 23.58 17.00
CA THR A 75 1.80 22.35 16.89
C THR A 75 0.59 22.41 17.81
N LYS A 76 0.83 22.60 19.11
CA LYS A 76 -0.20 22.56 20.14
C LYS A 76 -1.26 23.64 19.91
N SER A 77 -0.83 24.85 19.56
CA SER A 77 -1.75 25.95 19.29
C SER A 77 -2.58 25.70 18.03
N LEU A 78 -2.01 25.05 17.01
CA LEU A 78 -2.75 24.58 15.83
C LEU A 78 -3.78 23.50 16.22
N THR A 79 -3.41 22.51 17.05
CA THR A 79 -4.32 21.46 17.53
C THR A 79 -5.51 22.06 18.27
N VAL A 80 -5.27 22.96 19.23
CA VAL A 80 -6.34 23.62 19.99
C VAL A 80 -7.27 24.42 19.10
N PHE A 81 -6.74 25.06 18.06
CA PHE A 81 -7.55 25.80 17.10
C PHE A 81 -8.38 24.86 16.20
N LEU A 82 -7.80 23.77 15.70
CA LEU A 82 -8.50 22.79 14.87
C LEU A 82 -9.57 22.02 15.66
N GLU A 83 -9.29 21.62 16.91
CA GLU A 83 -10.29 21.06 17.84
C GLU A 83 -11.44 22.04 18.10
N ALA A 84 -11.13 23.34 18.21
CA ALA A 84 -12.13 24.38 18.40
C ALA A 84 -13.05 24.55 17.17
N LEU A 85 -12.60 24.16 15.98
CA LEU A 85 -13.39 24.18 14.75
C LEU A 85 -14.30 22.97 14.58
N GLU A 86 -14.03 21.84 15.27
CA GLU A 86 -14.80 20.60 15.18
C GLU A 86 -16.29 20.80 15.57
N GLY A 87 -16.56 21.75 16.47
CA GLY A 87 -17.91 22.11 16.92
C GLY A 87 -18.59 23.24 16.15
N VAL A 88 -17.92 23.84 15.16
CA VAL A 88 -18.45 24.97 14.38
C VAL A 88 -18.84 24.48 12.99
N PRO A 89 -20.10 24.67 12.54
CA PRO A 89 -20.52 24.29 11.19
C PRO A 89 -19.91 25.27 10.18
N LEU A 90 -18.65 25.07 9.81
CA LEU A 90 -17.96 25.91 8.84
C LEU A 90 -17.26 25.10 7.74
N VAL A 91 -17.23 25.69 6.54
CA VAL A 91 -16.44 25.21 5.40
C VAL A 91 -15.13 26.00 5.37
N ILE A 92 -14.01 25.34 5.68
CA ILE A 92 -12.68 25.93 5.53
C ILE A 92 -12.44 26.20 4.02
N PRO A 93 -12.04 27.42 3.60
CA PRO A 93 -11.67 27.71 2.21
C PRO A 93 -10.56 26.79 1.70
N GLU A 94 -10.60 26.41 0.42
CA GLU A 94 -9.72 25.37 -0.15
C GLU A 94 -8.24 25.76 -0.18
N ASP A 95 -7.93 27.02 -0.51
CA ASP A 95 -6.58 27.58 -0.50
C ASP A 95 -5.95 27.53 0.90
N LYS A 96 -6.77 27.80 1.94
CA LYS A 96 -6.33 27.78 3.33
C LYS A 96 -6.08 26.37 3.82
N LEU A 97 -6.95 25.42 3.48
CA LEU A 97 -6.77 24.00 3.82
C LEU A 97 -5.48 23.45 3.22
N LEU A 98 -5.24 23.70 1.93
CA LEU A 98 -4.03 23.26 1.25
C LEU A 98 -2.77 23.83 1.91
N ALA A 99 -2.78 25.13 2.23
CA ALA A 99 -1.68 25.76 2.95
C ALA A 99 -1.44 25.10 4.33
N ILE A 100 -2.50 24.75 5.07
CA ILE A 100 -2.40 24.06 6.37
C ILE A 100 -1.81 22.68 6.22
N THR A 101 -2.34 21.88 5.31
CA THR A 101 -1.85 20.53 5.08
C THR A 101 -0.39 20.56 4.62
N SER A 102 -0.03 21.42 3.67
CA SER A 102 1.35 21.54 3.18
C SER A 102 2.33 22.00 4.27
N ALA A 103 1.94 22.96 5.13
CA ALA A 103 2.79 23.44 6.21
C ALA A 103 3.03 22.37 7.30
N VAL A 104 1.96 21.68 7.73
CA VAL A 104 2.06 20.57 8.69
C VAL A 104 2.93 19.44 8.13
N PHE A 105 2.78 19.14 6.84
CA PHE A 105 3.54 18.09 6.17
C PHE A 105 5.03 18.42 6.02
N TYR A 106 5.36 19.66 5.68
CA TYR A 106 6.74 20.12 5.56
C TYR A 106 7.49 19.96 6.89
N HIS A 107 6.82 20.22 8.02
CA HIS A 107 7.41 20.04 9.35
C HIS A 107 7.47 18.58 9.82
N LEU A 108 6.50 17.73 9.45
CA LEU A 108 6.65 16.28 9.64
C LEU A 108 7.87 15.69 8.91
N SER A 109 8.40 16.42 7.93
CA SER A 109 9.49 16.02 7.04
C SER A 109 10.83 16.73 7.33
N ASP A 110 10.91 17.65 8.30
CA ASP A 110 12.12 18.45 8.60
C ASP A 110 13.00 17.79 9.68
N ASP A 111 14.15 17.23 9.26
CA ASP A 111 15.10 16.53 10.12
C ASP A 111 16.00 17.45 10.99
N THR A 112 15.90 18.78 10.82
CA THR A 112 16.70 19.72 11.64
C THR A 112 16.17 19.90 13.06
N LYS A 113 14.95 19.42 13.34
CA LYS A 113 14.29 19.50 14.65
C LYS A 113 13.94 18.09 15.13
N GLU A 114 14.57 17.60 16.20
CA GLU A 114 14.12 16.36 16.87
C GLU A 114 12.67 16.54 17.35
N HIS A 115 11.72 15.95 16.62
CA HIS A 115 10.32 15.91 17.03
C HIS A 115 10.09 14.68 17.92
N SER A 116 9.56 14.89 19.12
CA SER A 116 9.18 13.79 19.99
C SER A 116 8.03 12.98 19.35
N GLU A 117 7.91 11.71 19.69
CA GLU A 117 6.82 10.84 19.22
C GLU A 117 5.43 11.44 19.53
N ALA A 118 5.33 12.20 20.64
CA ALA A 118 4.15 12.96 21.02
C ALA A 118 3.84 14.13 20.06
N ASP A 119 4.87 14.86 19.60
CA ASP A 119 4.69 15.97 18.65
C ASP A 119 4.22 15.47 17.28
N ARG A 120 4.73 14.31 16.84
CA ARG A 120 4.29 13.65 15.60
C ARG A 120 2.85 13.18 15.69
N ALA A 121 2.47 12.57 16.82
CA ALA A 121 1.08 12.17 17.07
C ALA A 121 0.14 13.38 17.11
N GLU A 122 0.58 14.51 17.66
CA GLU A 122 -0.20 15.73 17.76
C GLU A 122 -0.36 16.43 16.38
N LEU A 123 0.66 16.35 15.51
CA LEU A 123 0.59 16.79 14.10
C LEU A 123 -0.33 15.91 13.25
N THR A 124 -0.24 14.59 13.40
CA THR A 124 -1.20 13.65 12.80
C THR A 124 -2.62 13.93 13.31
N HIS A 125 -2.78 14.18 14.60
CA HIS A 125 -4.07 14.54 15.19
C HIS A 125 -4.65 15.82 14.59
N CYS A 126 -3.83 16.84 14.31
CA CYS A 126 -4.27 18.06 13.58
C CYS A 126 -4.86 17.75 12.20
N ILE A 127 -4.24 16.83 11.46
CA ILE A 127 -4.72 16.39 10.16
C ILE A 127 -6.05 15.63 10.30
N LEU A 128 -6.16 14.76 11.30
CA LEU A 128 -7.33 13.90 11.51
C LEU A 128 -8.55 14.66 12.07
N LEU A 129 -8.35 15.70 12.89
CA LEU A 129 -9.41 16.57 13.43
C LEU A 129 -10.22 17.32 12.36
N GLN A 130 -9.77 17.29 11.11
CA GLN A 130 -10.54 17.81 9.99
C GLN A 130 -11.71 16.87 9.58
N GLU A 131 -11.99 15.79 10.33
CA GLU A 131 -12.86 14.63 10.03
C GLU A 131 -14.19 14.88 9.27
N PRO A 132 -15.09 15.81 9.66
CA PRO A 132 -16.32 16.06 8.91
C PRO A 132 -16.07 16.76 7.56
N VAL A 133 -14.94 17.46 7.43
CA VAL A 133 -14.44 18.07 6.20
C VAL A 133 -13.62 17.05 5.39
N MET A 134 -12.85 16.17 6.06
CA MET A 134 -12.04 15.10 5.46
C MET A 134 -12.88 14.11 4.66
N ALA A 135 -14.04 13.67 5.16
CA ALA A 135 -14.88 12.75 4.38
C ALA A 135 -15.32 13.32 3.01
N LYS A 136 -15.44 14.65 2.90
CA LYS A 136 -15.74 15.36 1.63
C LYS A 136 -14.49 15.80 0.86
N LYS A 137 -13.37 16.09 1.54
CA LYS A 137 -12.14 16.68 0.99
C LYS A 137 -10.95 15.72 0.91
N LEU A 138 -11.10 14.46 1.33
CA LEU A 138 -10.07 13.42 1.23
C LEU A 138 -9.49 13.29 -0.18
N PRO A 139 -10.27 13.36 -1.28
CA PRO A 139 -9.71 13.34 -2.63
C PRO A 139 -8.69 14.47 -2.89
N GLN A 140 -8.91 15.65 -2.33
CA GLN A 140 -8.05 16.83 -2.52
C GLN A 140 -6.76 16.72 -1.71
N ILE A 141 -6.84 16.11 -0.52
CA ILE A 141 -5.66 15.84 0.32
C ILE A 141 -4.83 14.71 -0.29
N VAL A 142 -5.48 13.67 -0.81
CA VAL A 142 -4.81 12.61 -1.58
C VAL A 142 -4.07 13.22 -2.78
N GLU A 143 -4.69 14.17 -3.49
CA GLU A 143 -4.03 14.86 -4.61
C GLU A 143 -2.86 15.76 -4.16
N ALA A 144 -3.00 16.49 -3.04
CA ALA A 144 -1.91 17.29 -2.48
C ALA A 144 -0.72 16.43 -2.05
N VAL A 145 -0.98 15.27 -1.45
CA VAL A 145 0.04 14.28 -1.07
C VAL A 145 0.68 13.65 -2.30
N ARG A 146 -0.07 13.47 -3.39
CA ARG A 146 0.44 12.96 -4.66
C ARG A 146 1.54 13.83 -5.26
N CYS A 147 1.48 15.15 -5.06
CA CYS A 147 2.56 16.06 -5.46
C CYS A 147 3.86 15.79 -4.70
N LEU A 148 3.77 15.32 -3.44
CA LEU A 148 4.90 15.02 -2.57
C LEU A 148 5.46 13.60 -2.79
N CYS A 149 4.66 12.70 -3.36
CA CYS A 149 5.08 11.35 -3.74
C CYS A 149 6.28 11.34 -4.72
N SER A 150 6.47 12.40 -5.50
CA SER A 150 7.59 12.52 -6.45
C SER A 150 8.89 13.01 -5.79
N ASP A 151 8.88 13.41 -4.52
CA ASP A 151 10.06 13.95 -3.84
C ASP A 151 11.17 12.87 -3.72
N PRO A 152 12.44 13.22 -3.98
CA PRO A 152 13.56 12.27 -3.86
C PRO A 152 13.98 11.99 -2.42
N ARG A 153 13.67 12.88 -1.46
CA ARG A 153 14.15 12.78 -0.08
C ARG A 153 13.46 11.63 0.66
N THR A 154 14.26 10.74 1.25
CA THR A 154 13.79 9.59 2.03
C THR A 154 12.87 9.98 3.18
N GLN A 155 13.14 11.12 3.81
CA GLN A 155 12.32 11.71 4.89
C GLN A 155 10.89 12.05 4.42
N VAL A 156 10.77 12.75 3.29
CA VAL A 156 9.47 13.14 2.72
C VAL A 156 8.69 11.88 2.33
N ARG A 157 9.36 10.91 1.67
CA ARG A 157 8.77 9.62 1.30
C ARG A 157 8.27 8.86 2.53
N ARG A 158 9.04 8.84 3.62
CA ARG A 158 8.64 8.24 4.91
C ARG A 158 7.44 8.96 5.52
N ALA A 159 7.42 10.28 5.53
CA ALA A 159 6.30 11.07 6.04
C ALA A 159 5.02 10.80 5.24
N VAL A 160 5.13 10.66 3.91
CA VAL A 160 4.00 10.30 3.04
C VAL A 160 3.44 8.92 3.42
N LEU A 161 4.31 7.92 3.61
CA LEU A 161 3.89 6.58 4.00
C LEU A 161 3.20 6.56 5.38
N LEU A 162 3.73 7.29 6.36
CA LEU A 162 3.10 7.41 7.69
C LEU A 162 1.74 8.10 7.62
N PHE A 163 1.64 9.18 6.84
CA PHE A 163 0.37 9.85 6.58
C PHE A 163 -0.65 8.88 5.95
N ILE A 164 -0.24 8.07 4.98
CA ILE A 164 -1.10 7.07 4.35
C ILE A 164 -1.55 6.04 5.39
N LYS A 165 -0.66 5.56 6.26
CA LYS A 165 -1.00 4.64 7.36
C LYS A 165 -2.13 5.20 8.22
N ASP A 166 -2.01 6.46 8.63
CA ASP A 166 -2.98 7.12 9.49
C ASP A 166 -4.33 7.33 8.77
N VAL A 167 -4.30 7.72 7.50
CA VAL A 167 -5.51 7.86 6.67
C VAL A 167 -6.25 6.52 6.52
N LEU A 168 -5.51 5.43 6.28
CA LEU A 168 -6.08 4.09 6.17
C LEU A 168 -6.66 3.59 7.49
N GLY A 169 -6.05 3.96 8.63
CA GLY A 169 -6.57 3.67 9.96
C GLY A 169 -7.83 4.48 10.33
N ALA A 170 -7.88 5.76 9.95
CA ALA A 170 -8.97 6.67 10.33
C ALA A 170 -10.20 6.58 9.41
N ASN A 171 -10.02 6.35 8.11
CA ASN A 171 -11.12 6.47 7.13
C ASN A 171 -11.22 5.28 6.16
N ALA A 172 -11.23 4.06 6.72
CA ALA A 172 -11.32 2.82 5.96
C ALA A 172 -12.67 2.60 5.21
N ARG A 173 -13.57 3.58 5.19
CA ARG A 173 -14.91 3.50 4.58
C ARG A 173 -15.03 4.21 3.22
N SER A 174 -14.15 5.16 2.87
CA SER A 174 -14.27 5.95 1.64
C SER A 174 -13.38 5.42 0.50
N CYS A 175 -13.90 5.38 -0.73
CA CYS A 175 -13.20 4.88 -1.94
C CYS A 175 -11.86 5.59 -2.20
N SER A 176 -11.77 6.89 -1.96
CA SER A 176 -10.60 7.72 -2.30
C SER A 176 -9.39 7.45 -1.40
N ALA A 177 -9.58 6.88 -0.21
CA ALA A 177 -8.49 6.44 0.66
C ALA A 177 -7.67 5.29 0.05
N TRP A 178 -8.18 4.60 -0.97
CA TRP A 178 -7.52 3.44 -1.57
C TRP A 178 -6.72 3.76 -2.82
N ASP A 179 -6.83 4.98 -3.38
CA ASP A 179 -5.97 5.42 -4.49
C ASP A 179 -4.52 5.62 -4.02
N VAL A 180 -4.33 5.87 -2.72
CA VAL A 180 -2.99 5.95 -2.09
C VAL A 180 -2.36 4.59 -1.81
N VAL A 181 -3.10 3.47 -1.82
CA VAL A 181 -2.49 2.15 -1.65
C VAL A 181 -1.55 1.83 -2.80
N GLY A 182 -1.88 2.26 -4.02
CA GLY A 182 -0.97 2.12 -5.16
C GLY A 182 0.37 2.79 -4.93
N HIS A 183 0.38 3.91 -4.19
CA HIS A 183 1.62 4.58 -3.82
C HIS A 183 2.48 3.73 -2.88
N ILE A 184 1.91 2.98 -1.93
CA ILE A 184 2.67 2.08 -1.04
C ILE A 184 3.44 1.05 -1.88
N PHE A 185 2.78 0.43 -2.86
CA PHE A 185 3.43 -0.53 -3.75
C PHE A 185 4.47 0.16 -4.65
N SER A 186 4.15 1.30 -5.24
CA SER A 186 5.10 2.07 -6.06
C SER A 186 6.34 2.48 -5.27
N GLU A 187 6.19 2.91 -4.02
CA GLU A 187 7.31 3.25 -3.13
C GLU A 187 8.14 2.05 -2.75
N PHE A 188 7.51 0.91 -2.44
CA PHE A 188 8.22 -0.35 -2.23
C PHE A 188 9.08 -0.71 -3.46
N SER A 189 8.50 -0.63 -4.66
CA SER A 189 9.22 -0.91 -5.91
C SER A 189 10.34 0.09 -6.16
N ARG A 190 10.12 1.37 -5.86
CA ARG A 190 11.13 2.44 -6.01
C ARG A 190 12.32 2.18 -5.08
N SER A 191 12.07 1.92 -3.79
CA SER A 191 13.12 1.59 -2.82
C SER A 191 13.85 0.31 -3.18
N THR A 192 13.15 -0.71 -3.66
CA THR A 192 13.76 -1.95 -4.16
C THR A 192 14.69 -1.69 -5.34
N GLY A 193 14.24 -0.91 -6.33
CA GLY A 193 15.05 -0.53 -7.49
C GLY A 193 16.30 0.25 -7.10
N ARG A 194 16.19 1.22 -6.19
CA ARG A 194 17.34 1.98 -5.69
C ARG A 194 18.36 1.09 -4.97
N ARG A 195 17.92 0.16 -4.14
CA ARG A 195 18.83 -0.80 -3.47
C ARG A 195 19.51 -1.74 -4.47
N ALA A 196 18.80 -2.14 -5.52
CA ALA A 196 19.34 -3.02 -6.56
C ALA A 196 20.36 -2.31 -7.49
N ALA A 197 20.24 -0.99 -7.67
CA ALA A 197 21.17 -0.20 -8.49
C ALA A 197 22.60 -0.16 -7.92
N GLY A 198 22.76 -0.33 -6.59
CA GLY A 198 24.05 -0.46 -5.94
C GLY A 198 24.89 0.83 -5.87
N ASP A 199 24.30 1.97 -6.23
CA ASP A 199 24.92 3.30 -6.24
C ASP A 199 24.78 4.06 -4.91
N LEU A 200 24.19 3.42 -3.89
CA LEU A 200 23.88 4.01 -2.60
C LEU A 200 25.03 3.89 -1.60
N SER A 201 25.19 4.91 -0.76
CA SER A 201 25.96 4.76 0.48
C SER A 201 25.31 3.75 1.44
N ALA A 202 26.08 3.25 2.41
CA ALA A 202 25.55 2.31 3.41
C ALA A 202 24.35 2.88 4.19
N GLN A 203 24.38 4.19 4.48
CA GLN A 203 23.30 4.88 5.16
C GLN A 203 22.05 4.97 4.27
N GLU A 204 22.19 5.39 3.01
CA GLU A 204 21.06 5.45 2.07
C GLU A 204 20.45 4.07 1.82
N ALA A 205 21.26 3.02 1.72
CA ALA A 205 20.77 1.65 1.57
C ALA A 205 19.95 1.18 2.79
N GLN A 206 20.34 1.61 4.00
CA GLN A 206 19.59 1.35 5.22
C GLN A 206 18.27 2.14 5.25
N GLU A 207 18.28 3.41 4.87
CA GLU A 207 17.06 4.25 4.79
C GLU A 207 16.06 3.70 3.77
N GLU A 208 16.53 3.28 2.58
CA GLU A 208 15.68 2.62 1.59
C GLU A 208 15.15 1.27 2.09
N GLY A 209 15.93 0.54 2.88
CA GLY A 209 15.46 -0.68 3.55
C GLY A 209 14.35 -0.40 4.55
N ALA A 210 14.49 0.64 5.38
CA ALA A 210 13.45 1.05 6.33
C ALA A 210 12.16 1.49 5.62
N LEU A 211 12.25 2.11 4.43
CA LEU A 211 11.07 2.43 3.62
C LEU A 211 10.36 1.18 3.10
N GLN A 212 11.10 0.14 2.66
CA GLN A 212 10.51 -1.14 2.25
C GLN A 212 9.77 -1.81 3.42
N GLU A 213 10.41 -1.87 4.59
CA GLU A 213 9.80 -2.43 5.80
C GLU A 213 8.55 -1.66 6.20
N LEU A 214 8.58 -0.33 6.15
CA LEU A 214 7.41 0.50 6.43
C LEU A 214 6.26 0.21 5.44
N CYS A 215 6.55 0.04 4.14
CA CYS A 215 5.53 -0.35 3.17
C CYS A 215 4.89 -1.70 3.51
N MET A 216 5.72 -2.68 3.90
CA MET A 216 5.24 -4.01 4.30
C MET A 216 4.42 -3.96 5.59
N ASP A 217 4.83 -3.16 6.57
CA ASP A 217 4.12 -2.94 7.84
C ASP A 217 2.75 -2.28 7.60
N ILE A 218 2.68 -1.25 6.75
CA ILE A 218 1.41 -0.58 6.45
C ILE A 218 0.41 -1.56 5.84
N VAL A 219 0.82 -2.37 4.84
CA VAL A 219 -0.07 -3.36 4.24
C VAL A 219 -0.41 -4.48 5.23
N GLY A 220 0.53 -4.91 6.05
CA GLY A 220 0.32 -5.94 7.07
C GLY A 220 -0.58 -5.51 8.23
N SER A 221 -0.69 -4.21 8.49
CA SER A 221 -1.49 -3.62 9.58
C SER A 221 -2.88 -3.15 9.13
N LEU A 222 -3.27 -3.38 7.88
CA LEU A 222 -4.59 -2.99 7.39
C LEU A 222 -5.69 -3.73 8.16
N ASP A 223 -6.64 -2.98 8.71
CA ASP A 223 -7.83 -3.57 9.32
C ASP A 223 -8.71 -4.20 8.23
N VAL A 224 -8.59 -5.52 8.11
CA VAL A 224 -9.40 -6.28 7.16
C VAL A 224 -10.90 -6.14 7.46
N SER A 225 -11.29 -5.77 8.68
CA SER A 225 -12.69 -5.67 9.18
C SER A 225 -13.42 -4.43 8.70
N ALA A 226 -12.68 -3.46 8.15
CA ALA A 226 -13.26 -2.30 7.54
C ALA A 226 -14.15 -2.68 6.34
N SER A 227 -15.36 -2.12 6.29
CA SER A 227 -16.34 -2.41 5.23
C SER A 227 -15.85 -2.08 3.81
N GLY A 228 -14.86 -1.19 3.67
CA GLY A 228 -14.22 -0.83 2.39
C GLY A 228 -13.24 -1.89 1.88
N MET A 229 -12.60 -2.66 2.77
CA MET A 229 -11.59 -3.66 2.43
C MET A 229 -12.13 -4.73 1.47
N THR A 230 -13.26 -5.35 1.83
CA THR A 230 -13.83 -6.50 1.11
C THR A 230 -14.45 -6.16 -0.24
N LYS A 231 -14.92 -4.91 -0.42
CA LYS A 231 -15.65 -4.50 -1.64
C LYS A 231 -14.75 -3.92 -2.74
N LEU A 232 -13.62 -3.33 -2.37
CA LEU A 232 -12.87 -2.45 -3.27
C LEU A 232 -11.36 -2.70 -3.21
N LEU A 233 -10.80 -2.86 -2.01
CA LEU A 233 -9.36 -2.98 -1.86
C LEU A 233 -8.85 -4.36 -2.27
N TRP A 234 -9.53 -5.43 -1.85
CA TRP A 234 -9.08 -6.78 -2.15
C TRP A 234 -8.86 -7.04 -3.66
N PRO A 235 -9.81 -6.70 -4.57
CA PRO A 235 -9.58 -6.87 -6.01
C PRO A 235 -8.40 -6.05 -6.54
N ARG A 236 -8.13 -4.88 -5.94
CA ARG A 236 -6.96 -4.05 -6.25
C ARG A 236 -5.66 -4.72 -5.84
N LEU A 237 -5.61 -5.34 -4.66
CA LEU A 237 -4.41 -6.03 -4.17
C LEU A 237 -3.94 -7.13 -5.11
N LEU A 238 -4.87 -7.81 -5.79
CA LEU A 238 -4.53 -8.84 -6.78
C LEU A 238 -3.77 -8.31 -8.00
N LEU A 239 -3.94 -7.04 -8.36
CA LEU A 239 -3.17 -6.41 -9.44
C LEU A 239 -1.69 -6.26 -9.07
N TYR A 240 -1.38 -6.17 -7.77
CA TYR A 240 -0.02 -6.06 -7.27
C TYR A 240 0.63 -7.43 -7.04
N VAL A 241 -0.12 -8.53 -7.14
CA VAL A 241 0.45 -9.88 -7.05
C VAL A 241 1.29 -10.22 -8.28
N VAL A 242 0.78 -9.85 -9.46
CA VAL A 242 1.33 -10.25 -10.78
C VAL A 242 2.71 -9.64 -11.12
N PRO A 243 2.98 -8.35 -10.87
CA PRO A 243 4.26 -7.74 -11.21
C PRO A 243 5.41 -8.21 -10.30
N ASP A 244 6.57 -8.48 -10.89
CA ASP A 244 7.71 -9.07 -10.17
C ASP A 244 8.37 -8.09 -9.18
N GLN A 245 8.26 -6.78 -9.46
CA GLN A 245 8.75 -5.70 -8.61
C GLN A 245 8.08 -5.62 -7.23
N TYR A 246 6.96 -6.31 -7.03
CA TYR A 246 6.22 -6.35 -5.76
C TYR A 246 6.38 -7.68 -5.02
N SER A 247 7.36 -8.52 -5.37
CA SER A 247 7.54 -9.85 -4.76
C SER A 247 7.55 -9.82 -3.23
N GLY A 248 8.29 -8.92 -2.59
CA GLY A 248 8.32 -8.84 -1.12
C GLY A 248 6.97 -8.48 -0.49
N MET A 249 6.11 -7.74 -1.21
CA MET A 249 4.78 -7.37 -0.73
C MET A 249 3.79 -8.54 -0.71
N LEU A 250 4.12 -9.68 -1.33
CA LEU A 250 3.27 -10.87 -1.26
C LEU A 250 3.11 -11.39 0.17
N ILE A 251 4.11 -11.18 1.04
CA ILE A 251 4.05 -11.59 2.46
C ILE A 251 2.89 -10.88 3.19
N PRO A 252 2.88 -9.54 3.32
CA PRO A 252 1.76 -8.86 3.99
C PRO A 252 0.43 -9.02 3.24
N VAL A 253 0.44 -9.11 1.91
CA VAL A 253 -0.77 -9.38 1.13
C VAL A 253 -1.35 -10.75 1.50
N SER A 254 -0.54 -11.81 1.55
CA SER A 254 -0.99 -13.17 1.91
C SER A 254 -1.69 -13.22 3.27
N ARG A 255 -1.15 -12.50 4.27
CA ARG A 255 -1.75 -12.37 5.60
C ARG A 255 -3.11 -11.67 5.54
N CYS A 256 -3.23 -10.60 4.75
CA CYS A 256 -4.51 -9.93 4.53
C CYS A 256 -5.53 -10.87 3.89
N VAL A 257 -5.13 -11.64 2.87
CA VAL A 257 -6.03 -12.59 2.17
C VAL A 257 -6.49 -13.67 3.12
N GLN A 258 -5.59 -14.25 3.89
CA GLN A 258 -5.91 -15.28 4.87
C GLN A 258 -6.92 -14.77 5.90
N ALA A 259 -6.69 -13.58 6.45
CA ALA A 259 -7.62 -12.97 7.41
C ALA A 259 -9.00 -12.69 6.79
N LEU A 260 -9.08 -12.40 5.48
CA LEU A 260 -10.35 -12.27 4.75
C LEU A 260 -11.02 -13.62 4.50
N ALA A 261 -10.24 -14.68 4.26
CA ALA A 261 -10.73 -16.04 4.04
C ALA A 261 -11.39 -16.61 5.30
N GLU A 262 -10.74 -16.45 6.45
CA GLU A 262 -11.18 -16.96 7.75
C GLU A 262 -12.53 -16.38 8.18
N ARG A 263 -12.89 -15.19 7.69
CA ARG A 263 -14.21 -14.57 7.93
C ARG A 263 -15.29 -14.96 6.93
N GLY A 264 -14.93 -15.71 5.89
CA GLY A 264 -15.85 -16.08 4.80
C GLY A 264 -16.11 -14.96 3.78
N ASP A 265 -15.47 -13.80 3.90
CA ASP A 265 -15.72 -12.64 3.01
C ASP A 265 -15.25 -12.89 1.57
N LEU A 266 -14.27 -13.77 1.37
CA LEU A 266 -13.81 -14.20 0.05
C LEU A 266 -14.81 -15.10 -0.68
N MET A 267 -15.67 -15.81 0.06
CA MET A 267 -16.63 -16.79 -0.47
C MET A 267 -18.04 -16.21 -0.61
N VAL A 268 -18.41 -15.23 0.24
CA VAL A 268 -19.76 -14.64 0.29
C VAL A 268 -20.05 -13.68 -0.88
N ARG A 269 -19.03 -13.18 -1.59
CA ARG A 269 -19.22 -12.26 -2.72
C ARG A 269 -18.60 -12.81 -4.00
N LYS A 270 -19.44 -13.02 -5.01
CA LYS A 270 -19.04 -13.15 -6.43
C LYS A 270 -18.42 -11.83 -6.90
N ILE A 271 -17.22 -11.51 -6.40
CA ILE A 271 -16.28 -10.76 -7.21
C ILE A 271 -15.68 -11.81 -8.12
N ASP A 272 -16.34 -12.08 -9.23
CA ASP A 272 -15.74 -12.88 -10.27
C ASP A 272 -14.50 -12.10 -10.73
N LEU A 273 -13.39 -12.81 -11.02
CA LEU A 273 -12.28 -12.24 -11.79
C LEU A 273 -12.73 -11.95 -13.23
N ASP A 274 -13.98 -11.49 -13.40
CA ASP A 274 -14.60 -11.18 -14.66
C ASP A 274 -13.71 -10.14 -15.33
N PRO A 275 -13.14 -10.50 -16.49
CA PRO A 275 -12.32 -9.59 -17.27
C PRO A 275 -12.99 -8.24 -17.51
N HIS A 276 -14.31 -8.19 -17.66
CA HIS A 276 -15.05 -6.94 -17.87
C HIS A 276 -15.09 -6.07 -16.60
N PHE A 277 -15.38 -6.63 -15.43
CA PHE A 277 -15.33 -5.92 -14.15
C PHE A 277 -13.93 -5.36 -13.85
N LEU A 278 -12.87 -6.17 -14.03
CA LEU A 278 -11.49 -5.74 -13.79
C LEU A 278 -11.03 -4.68 -14.80
N SER A 279 -11.41 -4.82 -16.07
CA SER A 279 -11.13 -3.83 -17.11
C SER A 279 -11.81 -2.49 -16.82
N CYS A 280 -13.09 -2.50 -16.42
CA CYS A 280 -13.83 -1.31 -16.02
C CYS A 280 -13.27 -0.64 -14.76
N MET A 281 -12.79 -1.43 -13.80
CA MET A 281 -12.24 -0.92 -12.55
C MET A 281 -10.81 -0.37 -12.69
N PHE A 282 -10.02 -0.85 -13.66
CA PHE A 282 -8.56 -0.63 -13.69
C PHE A 282 -7.98 -0.17 -15.03
N GLN A 283 -8.82 0.23 -16.00
CA GLN A 283 -8.38 0.86 -17.25
C GLN A 283 -7.26 0.07 -17.97
N GLY A 284 -7.48 -1.21 -18.23
CA GLY A 284 -6.72 -1.93 -19.28
C GLY A 284 -5.84 -3.12 -18.85
N SER A 285 -5.68 -3.44 -17.56
CA SER A 285 -5.02 -4.69 -17.15
C SER A 285 -6.03 -5.81 -16.92
N LEU A 286 -6.07 -6.79 -17.84
CA LEU A 286 -6.90 -7.99 -17.69
C LEU A 286 -6.15 -9.00 -16.81
N LEU A 287 -6.40 -8.97 -15.49
CA LEU A 287 -5.88 -10.00 -14.60
C LEU A 287 -6.57 -11.33 -14.90
N THR A 288 -5.80 -12.33 -15.34
CA THR A 288 -6.34 -13.68 -15.60
C THR A 288 -5.95 -14.67 -14.49
N PRO A 289 -6.77 -15.71 -14.25
CA PRO A 289 -6.41 -16.83 -13.37
C PRO A 289 -5.04 -17.45 -13.68
N GLN A 290 -4.70 -17.56 -14.97
CA GLN A 290 -3.44 -18.11 -15.44
C GLN A 290 -2.25 -17.22 -15.07
N MET A 291 -2.40 -15.89 -15.16
CA MET A 291 -1.37 -14.94 -14.71
C MET A 291 -1.10 -15.05 -13.21
N LEU A 292 -2.15 -15.25 -12.40
CA LEU A 292 -2.02 -15.46 -10.96
C LEU A 292 -1.32 -16.78 -10.65
N LEU A 293 -1.76 -17.90 -11.24
CA LEU A 293 -1.12 -19.20 -11.01
C LEU A 293 0.35 -19.18 -11.45
N ALA A 294 0.62 -18.73 -12.67
CA ALA A 294 1.99 -18.66 -13.19
C ALA A 294 2.90 -17.83 -12.27
N ARG A 295 2.42 -16.66 -11.82
CA ARG A 295 3.18 -15.80 -10.92
C ARG A 295 3.47 -16.47 -9.59
N LEU A 296 2.45 -16.95 -8.89
CA LEU A 296 2.58 -17.51 -7.55
C LEU A 296 3.39 -18.79 -7.56
N LEU A 297 3.24 -19.62 -8.60
CA LEU A 297 4.04 -20.82 -8.78
C LEU A 297 5.53 -20.50 -8.96
N VAL A 298 5.86 -19.48 -9.77
CA VAL A 298 7.26 -19.05 -9.99
C VAL A 298 7.87 -18.53 -8.71
N VAL A 299 7.13 -17.74 -7.91
CA VAL A 299 7.61 -17.28 -6.61
C VAL A 299 7.84 -18.45 -5.65
N ALA A 300 6.90 -19.39 -5.58
CA ALA A 300 7.02 -20.57 -4.72
C ALA A 300 8.21 -21.46 -5.12
N GLY A 301 8.51 -21.57 -6.41
CA GLY A 301 9.63 -22.35 -6.95
C GLY A 301 10.94 -21.59 -7.11
N SER A 302 11.01 -20.30 -6.75
CA SER A 302 12.22 -19.50 -6.92
C SER A 302 13.27 -19.90 -5.88
N PRO A 303 14.50 -20.26 -6.29
CA PRO A 303 15.57 -20.64 -5.36
C PRO A 303 16.12 -19.44 -4.57
N PHE A 304 15.81 -18.21 -5.01
CA PHE A 304 16.22 -16.97 -4.33
C PHE A 304 15.14 -16.45 -3.37
N ALA A 305 13.93 -17.00 -3.43
CA ALA A 305 12.89 -16.64 -2.49
C ALA A 305 13.16 -17.31 -1.14
N GLY A 306 13.15 -16.53 -0.06
CA GLY A 306 13.18 -17.08 1.30
C GLY A 306 11.89 -17.85 1.61
N ASN A 307 11.95 -18.77 2.59
CA ASN A 307 10.84 -19.63 2.98
C ASN A 307 9.54 -18.85 3.25
N GLU A 308 9.63 -17.66 3.86
CA GLU A 308 8.46 -16.81 4.13
C GLU A 308 7.75 -16.36 2.84
N LEU A 309 8.52 -16.01 1.80
CA LEU A 309 7.97 -15.57 0.53
C LEU A 309 7.36 -16.74 -0.25
N GLN A 310 8.02 -17.90 -0.23
CA GLN A 310 7.49 -19.13 -0.82
C GLN A 310 6.19 -19.56 -0.12
N ALA A 311 6.14 -19.49 1.21
CA ALA A 311 4.96 -19.79 2.00
C ALA A 311 3.82 -18.78 1.71
N ALA A 312 4.13 -17.49 1.60
CA ALA A 312 3.15 -16.47 1.24
C ALA A 312 2.51 -16.75 -0.14
N ALA A 313 3.30 -17.19 -1.13
CA ALA A 313 2.78 -17.55 -2.44
C ALA A 313 1.83 -18.77 -2.37
N LEU A 314 2.18 -19.79 -1.58
CA LEU A 314 1.33 -20.96 -1.36
C LEU A 314 0.04 -20.63 -0.61
N LEU A 315 0.10 -19.76 0.41
CA LEU A 315 -1.09 -19.27 1.12
C LEU A 315 -2.02 -18.48 0.19
N LEU A 316 -1.46 -17.68 -0.72
CA LEU A 316 -2.25 -16.99 -1.73
C LEU A 316 -2.95 -17.99 -2.67
N LEU A 317 -2.24 -19.02 -3.15
CA LEU A 317 -2.86 -20.09 -3.95
C LEU A 317 -4.00 -20.77 -3.19
N GLN A 318 -3.77 -21.17 -1.94
CA GLN A 318 -4.77 -21.84 -1.12
C GLN A 318 -6.05 -20.99 -0.97
N ASN A 319 -5.92 -19.70 -0.69
CA ASN A 319 -7.08 -18.83 -0.48
C ASN A 319 -7.74 -18.38 -1.80
N LEU A 320 -7.03 -18.47 -2.92
CA LEU A 320 -7.50 -18.08 -4.25
C LEU A 320 -8.00 -19.25 -5.11
N HIS A 321 -8.01 -20.48 -4.59
CA HIS A 321 -8.35 -21.69 -5.36
C HIS A 321 -9.63 -21.52 -6.20
N SER A 322 -10.72 -21.02 -5.60
CA SER A 322 -12.02 -20.86 -6.26
C SER A 322 -12.03 -19.78 -7.34
N LYS A 323 -11.07 -18.86 -7.30
CA LYS A 323 -10.85 -17.82 -8.30
C LYS A 323 -9.92 -18.28 -9.42
N ILE A 324 -9.04 -19.24 -9.14
CA ILE A 324 -8.15 -19.82 -10.14
C ILE A 324 -8.90 -20.86 -10.97
N HIS A 325 -9.47 -21.88 -10.31
CA HIS A 325 -10.32 -22.88 -10.95
C HIS A 325 -11.21 -23.59 -9.92
N PRO A 326 -12.50 -23.81 -10.19
CA PRO A 326 -13.41 -24.42 -9.20
C PRO A 326 -13.03 -25.85 -8.79
N ALA A 327 -12.38 -26.62 -9.68
CA ALA A 327 -12.06 -28.03 -9.43
C ALA A 327 -10.90 -28.25 -8.42
N VAL A 328 -9.98 -27.29 -8.28
CA VAL A 328 -8.74 -27.52 -7.52
C VAL A 328 -8.91 -27.37 -6.00
N GLY A 329 -10.05 -26.86 -5.53
CA GLY A 329 -10.23 -26.48 -4.12
C GLY A 329 -9.96 -27.60 -3.11
N ALA A 330 -10.57 -28.76 -3.30
CA ALA A 330 -10.39 -29.90 -2.39
C ALA A 330 -8.95 -30.43 -2.41
N MET A 331 -8.34 -30.51 -3.61
CA MET A 331 -6.98 -30.99 -3.78
C MET A 331 -5.95 -30.04 -3.15
N TRP A 332 -6.08 -28.74 -3.39
CA TRP A 332 -5.20 -27.73 -2.81
C TRP A 332 -5.34 -27.62 -1.29
N ALA A 333 -6.55 -27.81 -0.75
CA ALA A 333 -6.76 -27.85 0.70
C ALA A 333 -6.03 -29.02 1.38
N ALA A 334 -5.76 -30.11 0.66
CA ALA A 334 -4.98 -31.24 1.16
C ALA A 334 -3.46 -31.08 0.92
N GLU A 335 -3.05 -30.68 -0.28
CA GLU A 335 -1.62 -30.68 -0.68
C GLU A 335 -0.85 -29.44 -0.19
N ILE A 336 -1.46 -28.25 -0.20
CA ILE A 336 -0.74 -27.01 0.17
C ILE A 336 -0.26 -27.03 1.64
N PRO A 337 -1.04 -27.49 2.64
CA PRO A 337 -0.54 -27.62 4.00
C PRO A 337 0.72 -28.49 4.12
N LEU A 338 0.84 -29.55 3.32
CA LEU A 338 2.03 -30.41 3.30
C LEU A 338 3.24 -29.67 2.72
N LEU A 339 3.04 -28.90 1.65
CA LEU A 339 4.08 -28.04 1.08
C LEU A 339 4.54 -26.97 2.08
N LEU A 340 3.62 -26.36 2.82
CA LEU A 340 3.94 -25.38 3.86
C LEU A 340 4.76 -26.01 5.01
N GLN A 341 4.40 -27.21 5.46
CA GLN A 341 5.17 -27.94 6.48
C GLN A 341 6.62 -28.20 6.07
N CYS A 342 6.87 -28.43 4.77
CA CYS A 342 8.23 -28.59 4.24
C CYS A 342 9.07 -27.32 4.41
N LEU A 343 8.46 -26.13 4.30
CA LEU A 343 9.14 -24.84 4.43
C LEU A 343 9.42 -24.44 5.89
N GLU A 344 8.63 -24.95 6.84
CA GLU A 344 8.79 -24.71 8.28
C GLU A 344 9.93 -25.53 8.92
N GLY A 345 10.57 -26.44 8.18
CA GLY A 345 11.71 -27.22 8.66
C GLY A 345 11.36 -28.22 9.77
N LYS A 346 10.08 -28.57 9.93
CA LYS A 346 9.62 -29.55 10.95
C LYS A 346 9.94 -31.00 10.59
N ASP A 347 10.35 -31.27 9.35
CA ASP A 347 10.97 -32.52 8.93
C ASP A 347 12.48 -32.31 8.77
N GLU A 348 13.30 -33.18 9.37
CA GLU A 348 14.77 -33.19 9.20
C GLU A 348 15.23 -33.40 7.74
N SER A 349 14.30 -33.66 6.82
CA SER A 349 14.53 -33.61 5.39
C SER A 349 14.28 -32.20 4.85
N PHE A 350 15.19 -31.25 5.08
CA PHE A 350 15.21 -30.06 4.24
C PHE A 350 15.45 -30.55 2.81
N PRO A 351 14.48 -30.47 1.88
CA PRO A 351 14.73 -30.98 0.54
C PRO A 351 15.78 -30.06 -0.09
N ASP A 352 16.81 -30.67 -0.69
CA ASP A 352 17.62 -30.01 -1.72
C ASP A 352 16.69 -29.19 -2.64
N SER A 353 17.12 -28.01 -3.10
CA SER A 353 16.33 -27.12 -3.96
C SER A 353 15.68 -27.88 -5.12
N ALA A 354 16.37 -28.88 -5.66
CA ALA A 354 15.86 -29.76 -6.71
C ALA A 354 14.64 -30.61 -6.27
N ALA A 355 14.66 -31.14 -5.03
CA ALA A 355 13.56 -31.94 -4.50
C ALA A 355 12.32 -31.06 -4.17
N TRP A 356 12.52 -29.82 -3.72
CA TRP A 356 11.43 -28.85 -3.58
C TRP A 356 10.78 -28.52 -4.93
N GLU A 357 11.59 -28.21 -5.94
CA GLU A 357 11.11 -27.96 -7.30
C GLU A 357 10.29 -29.15 -7.83
N GLN A 358 10.78 -30.38 -7.67
CA GLN A 358 10.05 -31.57 -8.10
C GLN A 358 8.69 -31.73 -7.40
N ARG A 359 8.59 -31.41 -6.11
CA ARG A 359 7.30 -31.43 -5.39
C ARG A 359 6.34 -30.39 -5.95
N LEU A 360 6.81 -29.18 -6.24
CA LEU A 360 5.99 -28.14 -6.86
C LEU A 360 5.55 -28.49 -8.29
N LEU A 361 6.43 -29.09 -9.10
CA LEU A 361 6.08 -29.54 -10.44
C LEU A 361 5.05 -30.69 -10.40
N LYS A 362 5.18 -31.61 -9.44
CA LYS A 362 4.16 -32.64 -9.19
C LYS A 362 2.83 -32.02 -8.78
N PHE A 363 2.84 -31.06 -7.86
CA PHE A 363 1.64 -30.31 -7.46
C PHE A 363 0.98 -29.61 -8.65
N LEU A 364 1.77 -28.97 -9.53
CA LEU A 364 1.27 -28.37 -10.78
C LEU A 364 0.63 -29.43 -11.67
N TRP A 365 1.31 -30.56 -11.90
CA TRP A 365 0.78 -31.64 -12.74
C TRP A 365 -0.56 -32.16 -12.22
N VAL A 366 -0.65 -32.48 -10.92
CA VAL A 366 -1.91 -32.94 -10.30
C VAL A 366 -2.99 -31.87 -10.37
N SER A 367 -2.62 -30.59 -10.27
CA SER A 367 -3.57 -29.47 -10.45
C SER A 367 -4.17 -29.48 -11.84
N LEU A 368 -3.37 -29.59 -12.89
CA LEU A 368 -3.84 -29.60 -14.28
C LEU A 368 -4.69 -30.83 -14.58
N ASP A 369 -4.28 -32.00 -14.08
CA ASP A 369 -5.04 -33.25 -14.20
C ASP A 369 -6.41 -33.13 -13.51
N THR A 370 -6.46 -32.55 -12.30
CA THR A 370 -7.72 -32.31 -11.57
C THR A 370 -8.65 -31.33 -12.27
N MET A 371 -8.10 -30.37 -13.02
CA MET A 371 -8.87 -29.35 -13.73
C MET A 371 -9.54 -29.89 -14.99
N GLU A 372 -8.88 -30.82 -15.69
CA GLU A 372 -9.29 -31.39 -16.99
C GLU A 372 -9.70 -30.35 -18.06
N ASP A 373 -9.24 -29.10 -17.93
CA ASP A 373 -9.58 -27.98 -18.81
C ASP A 373 -8.41 -27.67 -19.77
N GLU A 374 -8.57 -28.13 -21.01
CA GLU A 374 -7.57 -27.96 -22.07
C GLU A 374 -7.38 -26.49 -22.47
N ALA A 375 -8.46 -25.71 -22.57
CA ALA A 375 -8.38 -24.31 -22.96
C ALA A 375 -7.66 -23.49 -21.88
N TRP A 376 -7.96 -23.79 -20.62
CA TRP A 376 -7.30 -23.17 -19.48
C TRP A 376 -5.80 -23.52 -19.42
N THR A 377 -5.46 -24.80 -19.62
CA THR A 377 -4.07 -25.31 -19.64
C THR A 377 -3.25 -24.66 -20.76
N LYS A 378 -3.83 -24.51 -21.95
CA LYS A 378 -3.21 -23.75 -23.05
C LYS A 378 -2.96 -22.30 -22.68
N GLY A 379 -3.95 -21.64 -22.06
CA GLY A 379 -3.81 -20.28 -21.56
C GLY A 379 -2.61 -20.14 -20.60
N LEU A 380 -2.44 -21.10 -19.69
CA LEU A 380 -1.31 -21.12 -18.77
C LEU A 380 0.03 -21.29 -19.50
N SER A 381 0.10 -22.17 -20.50
CA SER A 381 1.32 -22.37 -21.30
C SER A 381 1.74 -21.09 -22.05
N CYS A 382 0.76 -20.32 -22.55
CA CYS A 382 1.02 -19.04 -23.20
C CYS A 382 1.57 -18.01 -22.22
N GLU A 383 1.01 -17.96 -21.01
CA GLU A 383 1.46 -17.05 -19.96
C GLU A 383 2.86 -17.38 -19.44
N LEU A 384 3.16 -18.66 -19.18
CA LEU A 384 4.51 -19.10 -18.81
C LEU A 384 5.53 -18.81 -19.92
N SER A 385 5.17 -19.05 -21.18
CA SER A 385 6.02 -18.73 -22.34
C SER A 385 6.29 -17.23 -22.45
N ARG A 386 5.28 -16.39 -22.18
CA ARG A 386 5.40 -14.93 -22.16
C ARG A 386 6.36 -14.48 -21.06
N ARG A 387 6.19 -14.98 -19.83
CA ARG A 387 7.10 -14.68 -18.71
C ARG A 387 8.53 -15.10 -18.99
N LEU A 388 8.73 -16.31 -19.49
CA LEU A 388 10.05 -16.82 -19.87
C LEU A 388 10.75 -15.93 -20.90
N SER A 389 9.99 -15.41 -21.88
CA SER A 389 10.51 -14.50 -22.90
C SER A 389 10.86 -13.11 -22.36
N SER A 390 10.20 -12.67 -21.27
CA SER A 390 10.43 -11.38 -20.63
C SER A 390 11.49 -11.43 -19.51
N SER A 391 11.89 -12.62 -19.07
CA SER A 391 12.90 -12.78 -18.00
C SER A 391 14.32 -12.48 -18.51
N PRO A 392 15.16 -11.80 -17.71
CA PRO A 392 16.57 -11.54 -18.06
C PRO A 392 17.37 -12.85 -18.23
N SER A 393 18.39 -12.85 -19.10
CA SER A 393 19.32 -13.97 -19.28
C SER A 393 20.05 -14.28 -17.96
N GLY A 394 20.04 -15.55 -17.54
CA GLY A 394 20.76 -16.01 -16.36
C GLY A 394 20.03 -15.98 -15.01
N SER A 395 18.74 -15.62 -14.93
CA SER A 395 18.01 -15.75 -13.65
C SER A 395 17.78 -17.23 -13.32
N GLY A 396 18.08 -17.66 -12.10
CA GLY A 396 17.78 -19.04 -11.64
C GLY A 396 16.28 -19.39 -11.71
N GLU A 397 15.41 -18.37 -11.78
CA GLU A 397 13.97 -18.51 -12.04
C GLU A 397 13.66 -19.06 -13.45
N LYS A 398 14.53 -18.81 -14.46
CA LYS A 398 14.36 -19.37 -15.81
C LYS A 398 14.39 -20.91 -15.81
N SER A 399 15.26 -21.51 -15.00
CA SER A 399 15.36 -22.98 -14.88
C SER A 399 14.02 -23.59 -14.45
N PHE A 400 13.44 -23.05 -13.37
CA PHE A 400 12.12 -23.49 -12.89
C PHE A 400 11.02 -23.20 -13.92
N LEU A 401 11.02 -22.02 -14.54
CA LEU A 401 10.06 -21.66 -15.59
C LEU A 401 10.06 -22.63 -16.77
N TYR A 402 11.23 -23.06 -17.26
CA TYR A 402 11.32 -24.07 -18.32
C TYR A 402 10.70 -25.40 -17.90
N LYS A 403 11.00 -25.87 -16.68
CA LYS A 403 10.43 -27.12 -16.13
C LYS A 403 8.91 -27.02 -15.94
N ALA A 404 8.43 -25.89 -15.43
CA ALA A 404 7.01 -25.62 -15.26
C ALA A 404 6.31 -25.60 -16.63
N LEU A 405 6.87 -24.88 -17.61
CA LEU A 405 6.33 -24.87 -18.98
C LEU A 405 6.30 -26.28 -19.59
N GLY A 406 7.36 -27.06 -19.44
CA GLY A 406 7.40 -28.45 -19.90
C GLY A 406 6.32 -29.31 -19.23
N THR A 407 6.07 -29.11 -17.94
CA THR A 407 5.00 -29.80 -17.20
C THR A 407 3.62 -29.42 -17.72
N VAL A 408 3.37 -28.13 -18.00
CA VAL A 408 2.11 -27.66 -18.59
C VAL A 408 1.91 -28.22 -20.01
N LEU A 409 2.95 -28.16 -20.85
CA LEU A 409 2.88 -28.70 -22.21
C LEU A 409 2.67 -30.22 -22.23
N GLY A 410 3.24 -30.94 -21.26
CA GLY A 410 3.00 -32.37 -21.08
C GLY A 410 1.57 -32.72 -20.65
N ALA A 411 0.83 -31.76 -20.06
CA ALA A 411 -0.58 -31.91 -19.72
C ALA A 411 -1.53 -31.50 -20.86
N CYS A 412 -1.06 -30.76 -21.86
CA CYS A 412 -1.84 -30.41 -23.04
C CYS A 412 -2.14 -31.65 -23.91
N LYS A 413 -3.34 -31.69 -24.49
CA LYS A 413 -3.75 -32.76 -25.41
C LYS A 413 -3.53 -32.38 -26.89
N GLU A 414 -3.51 -31.10 -27.21
CA GLU A 414 -3.35 -30.64 -28.60
C GLU A 414 -1.88 -30.61 -29.07
N ILE A 415 -1.55 -31.55 -29.96
CA ILE A 415 -0.19 -31.73 -30.50
C ILE A 415 0.32 -30.49 -31.24
N LEU A 416 -0.52 -29.81 -32.04
CA LEU A 416 -0.10 -28.64 -32.83
C LEU A 416 0.37 -27.49 -31.92
N HIS A 417 -0.39 -27.21 -30.86
CA HIS A 417 -0.02 -26.19 -29.87
C HIS A 417 1.30 -26.52 -29.15
N ILE A 418 1.50 -27.80 -28.79
CA ILE A 418 2.75 -28.26 -28.18
C ILE A 418 3.93 -28.07 -29.12
N GLN A 419 3.78 -28.48 -30.39
CA GLN A 419 4.81 -28.33 -31.41
C GLN A 419 5.17 -26.86 -31.66
N GLU A 420 4.16 -25.99 -31.79
CA GLU A 420 4.36 -24.55 -31.98
C GLU A 420 5.14 -23.94 -30.81
N LYS A 421 4.77 -24.27 -29.56
CA LYS A 421 5.46 -23.75 -28.38
C LYS A 421 6.88 -24.27 -28.23
N LEU A 422 7.11 -25.56 -28.48
CA LEU A 422 8.46 -26.13 -28.43
C LEU A 422 9.36 -25.51 -29.51
N LEU A 423 8.86 -25.37 -30.75
CA LEU A 423 9.60 -24.75 -31.84
C LEU A 423 9.96 -23.30 -31.50
N GLN A 424 9.00 -22.51 -31.00
CA GLN A 424 9.22 -21.12 -30.58
C GLN A 424 10.37 -20.96 -29.58
N HIS A 425 10.50 -21.87 -28.61
CA HIS A 425 11.55 -21.79 -27.59
C HIS A 425 12.88 -22.39 -28.07
N LEU A 426 12.86 -23.42 -28.92
CA LEU A 426 14.07 -23.96 -29.55
C LEU A 426 14.74 -22.95 -30.48
N GLU A 427 13.96 -22.23 -31.29
CA GLU A 427 14.48 -21.18 -32.17
C GLU A 427 15.13 -20.04 -31.37
N LYS A 428 14.53 -19.65 -30.24
CA LYS A 428 15.10 -18.63 -29.34
C LYS A 428 16.38 -19.10 -28.67
N ALA A 429 16.42 -20.34 -28.18
CA ALA A 429 17.63 -20.91 -27.57
C ALA A 429 18.79 -20.96 -28.58
N ASN A 430 18.51 -21.38 -29.83
CA ASN A 430 19.50 -21.39 -30.90
C ASN A 430 19.97 -19.99 -31.31
N ALA A 431 19.09 -18.98 -31.21
CA ALA A 431 19.43 -17.59 -31.52
C ALA A 431 20.23 -16.89 -30.40
N GLU A 432 20.14 -17.36 -29.15
CA GLU A 432 21.01 -16.93 -28.04
C GLU A 432 22.42 -17.55 -28.14
N GLU A 433 22.62 -18.58 -28.98
CA GLU A 433 23.87 -19.34 -29.13
C GLU A 433 24.93 -18.89 -30.20
N PRO A 434 24.89 -17.74 -30.90
CA PRO A 434 26.02 -17.34 -31.75
C PRO A 434 26.73 -16.07 -31.25
N SER A 435 27.86 -16.22 -30.54
CA SER A 435 29.10 -15.42 -30.71
C SER A 435 30.22 -15.81 -29.73
N GLU A 436 30.55 -17.09 -29.58
CA GLU A 436 31.86 -17.52 -29.04
C GLU A 436 32.69 -18.23 -30.11
N VAL A 437 32.85 -17.57 -31.27
CA VAL A 437 33.94 -17.88 -32.19
C VAL A 437 34.45 -16.57 -32.76
N GLN A 438 35.44 -15.97 -32.09
CA GLN A 438 36.48 -15.16 -32.72
C GLN A 438 37.75 -15.17 -31.87
#